data_AF-A0A521VTG7-F1
#
_entry.id   AF-A0A521VTG7-F1
#
_cell.length_a   1.000
_cell.length_b   1.000
_cell.length_c   1.000
_cell.angle_alpha   90.00
_cell.angle_beta   90.00
_cell.angle_gamma   90.00
#
_symmetry.space_group_name_H-M   'P 1'
#
loop_
_entity.id
_entity.type
_entity.pdbx_description
1 polymer ?
#
loop_
_entity_poly.entity_id
_entity_poly.type
_entity_poly.pdbx_seq_one_letter_code
_entity_poly.pdbx_strand_id
1 'polypeptide(L)'
;MKYSDGSDVRLGDVVNVPVPSGAAKARVVMLGETYEHLDIDPSFVTWVKKDKVLEPTSIVVEWLGANPLAHDDPRYAPVGNYMFSPLDEWVTRDA
;
A
#
# COMPACT_ATOMS: atom_id res chain seq x y z
N MET A 1 6.23 -2.37 12.92
CA MET A 1 4.84 -2.67 12.46
C MET A 1 4.59 -4.17 12.33
N LYS A 2 3.38 -4.68 12.65
CA LYS A 2 3.03 -6.12 12.64
C LYS A 2 1.65 -6.38 12.03
N TYR A 3 1.50 -7.51 11.35
CA TYR A 3 0.19 -8.05 10.94
C TYR A 3 -0.61 -8.52 12.16
N SER A 4 -1.91 -8.79 11.97
CA SER A 4 -2.81 -9.29 13.02
C SER A 4 -2.41 -10.67 13.56
N ASP A 5 -1.67 -11.46 12.79
CA ASP A 5 -1.08 -12.74 13.23
C ASP A 5 0.20 -12.58 14.08
N GLY A 6 0.64 -11.33 14.31
CA GLY A 6 1.83 -10.98 15.09
C GLY A 6 3.16 -10.99 14.31
N SER A 7 3.14 -11.43 13.05
CA SER A 7 4.32 -11.40 12.20
C SER A 7 4.70 -9.98 11.79
N ASP A 8 6.00 -9.73 11.59
CA ASP A 8 6.47 -8.40 11.17
C ASP A 8 6.15 -8.15 9.71
N VAL A 9 5.69 -6.93 9.42
CA VAL A 9 5.53 -6.46 8.03
C VAL A 9 6.89 -6.16 7.43
N ARG A 10 7.11 -6.65 6.21
CA ARG A 10 8.34 -6.42 5.46
C ARG A 10 8.04 -5.84 4.09
N LEU A 11 8.97 -5.02 3.60
CA LEU A 11 8.97 -4.61 2.21
C LEU A 11 9.04 -5.85 1.30
N GLY A 12 8.22 -5.86 0.26
CA GLY A 12 8.11 -6.97 -0.67
C GLY A 12 7.10 -8.05 -0.26
N ASP A 13 6.57 -8.03 0.97
CA ASP A 13 5.49 -8.95 1.35
C ASP A 13 4.31 -8.80 0.38
N VAL A 14 3.77 -9.94 -0.05
CA VAL A 14 2.52 -9.98 -0.81
C VAL A 14 1.38 -10.04 0.19
N VAL A 15 0.36 -9.22 -0.02
CA VAL A 15 -0.80 -9.10 0.85
C VAL A 15 -2.08 -9.24 0.04
N ASN A 16 -3.11 -9.78 0.68
CA ASN A 16 -4.49 -9.74 0.21
C ASN A 16 -5.16 -8.52 0.84
N VAL A 17 -5.64 -7.60 -0.01
CA VAL A 17 -6.36 -6.40 0.41
C VAL A 17 -7.84 -6.55 0.06
N PRO A 18 -8.76 -6.32 1.00
CA PRO A 18 -10.19 -6.33 0.71
C PRO A 18 -10.56 -5.22 -0.27
N VAL A 19 -11.34 -5.57 -1.29
CA VAL A 19 -11.88 -4.65 -2.29
C VAL A 19 -13.35 -5.00 -2.54
N PRO A 20 -14.17 -4.11 -3.13
CA PRO A 20 -15.59 -4.40 -3.32
C PRO A 20 -15.89 -5.71 -4.07
N SER A 21 -14.99 -6.15 -4.96
CA SER A 21 -15.11 -7.40 -5.71
C SER A 21 -14.54 -8.63 -5.00
N GLY A 22 -14.11 -8.53 -3.74
CA GLY A 22 -13.51 -9.61 -2.96
C GLY A 22 -12.16 -9.20 -2.35
N ALA A 23 -11.09 -9.84 -2.79
CA ALA A 23 -9.73 -9.49 -2.38
C ALA A 23 -8.81 -9.38 -3.59
N ALA A 24 -7.88 -8.43 -3.54
CA ALA A 24 -6.88 -8.21 -4.57
C ALA A 24 -5.47 -8.34 -3.97
N LYS A 25 -4.55 -8.93 -4.75
CA LYS A 25 -3.15 -9.07 -4.33
C LYS A 25 -2.36 -7.80 -4.59
N ALA A 26 -1.60 -7.38 -3.60
CA ALA A 26 -0.69 -6.26 -3.68
C ALA A 26 0.64 -6.58 -3.01
N ARG A 27 1.67 -5.82 -3.31
CA ARG A 27 2.99 -5.89 -2.67
C ARG A 27 3.19 -4.69 -1.78
N VAL A 28 3.69 -4.90 -0.55
CA VAL A 28 4.11 -3.82 0.33
C VAL A 28 5.35 -3.13 -0.25
N VAL A 29 5.23 -1.85 -0.61
CA VAL A 29 6.30 -1.07 -1.25
C VAL A 29 6.81 0.09 -0.40
N MET A 30 6.09 0.50 0.65
CA MET A 30 6.58 1.48 1.63
C MET A 30 5.94 1.24 3.01
N LEU A 31 6.74 1.41 4.07
CA LEU A 31 6.29 1.35 5.46
C LEU A 31 6.06 2.76 6.01
N GLY A 32 4.90 3.03 6.62
CA GLY A 32 4.59 4.34 7.18
C GLY A 32 5.43 4.71 8.40
N GLU A 33 5.80 3.73 9.23
CA GLU A 33 6.61 3.94 10.44
C GLU A 33 7.98 4.55 10.14
N THR A 34 8.63 4.13 9.06
CA THR A 34 10.03 4.47 8.74
C THR A 34 10.20 5.21 7.41
N TYR A 35 9.18 5.22 6.56
CA TYR A 35 9.29 5.58 5.13
C TYR A 35 10.37 4.78 4.36
N GLU A 36 10.78 3.62 4.88
CA GLU A 36 11.52 2.63 4.09
C GLU A 36 10.63 2.14 2.94
N HIS A 37 11.23 1.95 1.77
CA HIS A 37 10.51 1.67 0.54
C HIS A 37 11.39 0.88 -0.44
N LEU A 38 10.72 0.18 -1.36
CA LEU A 38 11.37 -0.41 -2.53
C LEU A 38 11.75 0.69 -3.54
N ASP A 39 12.44 0.30 -4.61
CA ASP A 39 12.69 1.18 -5.75
C ASP A 39 11.38 1.43 -6.52
N ILE A 40 10.68 2.50 -6.12
CA ILE A 40 9.41 2.97 -6.69
C ILE A 40 9.57 4.43 -7.15
N ASP A 41 8.57 4.97 -7.86
CA ASP A 41 8.64 6.32 -8.45
C ASP A 41 9.21 7.38 -7.47
N PRO A 42 10.40 7.95 -7.76
CA PRO A 42 11.04 8.92 -6.87
C PRO A 42 10.20 10.18 -6.62
N SER A 43 9.37 10.58 -7.58
CA SER A 43 8.47 11.73 -7.46
C SER A 43 7.36 11.43 -6.45
N PHE A 44 6.80 10.22 -6.50
CA PHE A 44 5.83 9.73 -5.51
C PHE A 44 6.47 9.69 -4.11
N VAL A 45 7.65 9.08 -3.96
CA VAL A 45 8.38 9.03 -2.68
C VAL A 45 8.63 10.43 -2.13
N THR A 46 9.08 11.34 -2.98
CA THR A 46 9.35 12.73 -2.60
C THR A 46 8.10 13.42 -2.08
N TRP A 47 6.98 13.26 -2.80
CA TRP A 47 5.69 13.79 -2.39
C TRP A 47 5.22 13.22 -1.04
N VAL A 48 5.25 11.88 -0.87
CA VAL A 48 4.84 11.22 0.38
C VAL A 48 5.65 11.72 1.57
N LYS A 49 6.98 11.83 1.42
CA LYS A 49 7.87 12.27 2.50
C LYS A 49 7.75 13.76 2.80
N LYS A 50 7.47 14.60 1.79
CA LYS A 50 7.34 16.04 1.93
C LYS A 50 6.02 16.41 2.60
N ASP A 51 4.91 15.86 2.10
CA ASP A 51 3.57 16.25 2.52
C ASP A 51 3.08 15.42 3.72
N LYS A 52 3.85 14.41 4.15
CA LYS A 52 3.58 13.56 5.33
C LYS A 52 2.20 12.90 5.28
N VAL A 53 1.78 12.49 4.08
CA VAL A 53 0.45 11.92 3.81
C VAL A 53 0.29 10.46 4.24
N LEU A 54 1.36 9.78 4.66
CA LEU A 54 1.34 8.40 5.12
C LEU A 54 1.50 8.35 6.64
N GLU A 55 0.51 7.79 7.34
CA GLU A 55 0.54 7.61 8.80
C GLU A 55 1.50 6.49 9.22
N PRO A 56 2.07 6.55 10.44
CA PRO A 56 3.00 5.52 10.94
C PRO A 56 2.44 4.10 10.96
N THR A 57 1.12 3.95 11.09
CA THR A 57 0.39 2.67 11.13
C THR A 57 -0.07 2.19 9.76
N SER A 58 0.28 2.90 8.70
CA SER A 58 -0.13 2.60 7.33
C SER A 58 1.01 2.06 6.49
N ILE A 59 0.66 1.40 5.40
CA ILE A 59 1.57 0.94 4.35
C ILE A 59 1.17 1.55 3.01
N VAL A 60 2.11 1.61 2.09
CA VAL A 60 1.81 1.74 0.66
C VAL A 60 1.96 0.38 0.02
N VAL A 61 0.97 0.00 -0.79
CA VAL A 61 1.01 -1.21 -1.60
C VAL A 61 0.97 -0.89 -3.08
N GLU A 62 1.57 -1.75 -3.89
CA GLU A 62 1.45 -1.77 -5.35
C GLU A 62 0.64 -2.99 -5.78
N TRP A 63 -0.40 -2.82 -6.59
CA TRP A 63 -1.21 -3.96 -7.05
C TRP A 63 -0.40 -4.89 -7.95
N LEU A 64 -0.46 -6.21 -7.71
CA LEU A 64 0.24 -7.20 -8.54
C LEU A 64 -0.52 -7.59 -9.81
N GLY A 65 -1.75 -7.08 -9.98
CA GLY A 65 -2.60 -7.27 -11.16
C GLY A 65 -3.25 -5.96 -11.59
N ALA A 66 -4.42 -6.06 -12.22
CA ALA A 66 -5.22 -4.87 -12.54
C ALA A 66 -5.59 -4.13 -11.25
N ASN A 67 -5.39 -2.80 -11.24
CA ASN A 67 -5.82 -1.97 -10.12
C ASN A 67 -7.36 -2.05 -10.00
N PRO A 68 -7.89 -2.64 -8.92
CA PRO A 68 -9.33 -2.79 -8.72
C PRO A 68 -10.06 -1.47 -8.48
N LEU A 69 -9.31 -0.39 -8.20
CA LEU A 69 -9.81 0.95 -7.94
C LEU A 69 -9.45 1.93 -9.08
N ALA A 70 -9.02 1.42 -10.24
CA ALA A 70 -8.76 2.26 -11.40
C ALA A 70 -10.02 3.04 -11.81
N HIS A 71 -9.87 4.34 -12.02
CA HIS A 71 -10.93 5.23 -12.48
C HIS A 71 -10.37 6.32 -13.40
N ASP A 72 -11.22 6.85 -14.27
CA ASP A 72 -10.89 8.01 -15.14
C ASP A 72 -11.43 9.34 -14.59
N ASP A 73 -12.01 9.34 -13.40
CA ASP A 73 -12.57 10.54 -12.79
C ASP A 73 -11.45 11.48 -12.28
N PRO A 74 -11.34 12.70 -12.84
CA PRO A 74 -10.25 13.63 -12.53
C PRO A 74 -10.32 14.24 -11.13
N ARG A 75 -11.42 14.01 -10.38
CA ARG A 75 -11.57 14.48 -9.00
C ARG A 75 -10.82 13.62 -7.99
N TYR A 76 -10.51 12.38 -8.35
CA TYR A 76 -9.72 11.47 -7.54
C TYR A 76 -8.29 11.45 -8.05
N ALA A 77 -7.34 11.12 -7.17
CA ALA A 77 -5.93 11.24 -7.47
C ALA A 77 -5.52 10.18 -8.53
N PRO A 78 -5.05 10.60 -9.72
CA PRO A 78 -4.54 9.68 -10.74
C PRO A 78 -3.12 9.29 -10.33
N VAL A 79 -2.96 8.27 -9.49
CA VAL A 79 -1.62 7.95 -8.96
C VAL A 79 -1.31 6.48 -9.09
N GLY A 80 -1.26 6.07 -10.36
CA GLY A 80 -0.62 4.82 -10.76
C GLY A 80 -1.25 3.59 -10.15
N ASN A 81 -0.38 2.64 -9.81
CA ASN A 81 -0.79 1.32 -9.32
C ASN A 81 -0.62 1.20 -7.79
N TYR A 82 -0.54 2.32 -7.08
CA TYR A 82 -0.29 2.38 -5.64
C TYR A 82 -1.57 2.67 -4.83
N MET A 83 -1.63 2.16 -3.61
CA MET A 83 -2.69 2.45 -2.65
C MET A 83 -2.12 2.62 -1.25
N PHE A 84 -2.67 3.56 -0.49
CA PHE A 84 -2.42 3.72 0.93
C PHE A 84 -3.41 2.85 1.68
N SER A 85 -2.92 2.05 2.63
CA SER A 85 -3.77 1.24 3.48
C SER A 85 -3.35 1.39 4.93
N PRO A 86 -4.28 1.61 5.87
CA PRO A 86 -4.06 1.20 7.25
C PRO A 86 -3.66 -0.28 7.27
N LEU A 87 -2.73 -0.63 8.15
CA LEU A 87 -2.46 -2.03 8.44
C LEU A 87 -3.37 -2.46 9.59
N ASP A 88 -4.58 -2.87 9.24
CA ASP A 88 -5.59 -3.39 10.16
C ASP A 88 -5.74 -4.93 10.03
N GLU A 89 -6.74 -5.52 10.70
CA GLU A 89 -6.96 -6.96 10.65
C GLU A 89 -7.36 -7.51 9.27
N TRP A 90 -7.72 -6.66 8.31
CA TRP A 90 -8.21 -7.08 6.99
C TRP A 90 -7.10 -7.20 5.96
N VAL A 91 -5.98 -6.50 6.14
CA VAL A 91 -4.79 -6.66 5.31
C VAL A 91 -4.00 -7.87 5.79
N THR A 92 -4.11 -8.96 5.05
CA THR A 92 -3.49 -10.24 5.43
C THR A 92 -2.33 -10.57 4.52
N ARG A 93 -1.26 -11.12 5.08
CA ARG A 93 -0.12 -11.60 4.30
C ARG A 93 -0.51 -12.84 3.48
N ASP A 94 -0.14 -12.85 2.22
CA ASP A 94 -0.25 -14.01 1.33
C ASP A 94 0.86 -15.00 1.67
N ALA A 95 0.49 -16.27 1.90
CA ALA A 95 1.35 -17.32 2.43
C ALA A 95 2.51 -17.72 1.50
#